data_AF-F6Y0J2-F1
#
_entry.id   AF-F6Y0J2-F1
#
_cell.length_a   1.000
_cell.length_b   1.000
_cell.length_c   1.000
_cell.angle_alpha   90.00
_cell.angle_beta   90.00
_cell.angle_gamma   90.00
#
_symmetry.space_group_name_H-M   'P 1'
#
loop_
_entity.id
_entity.type
_entity.pdbx_description
1 polymer ?
#
loop_
_entity_poly.entity_id
_entity_poly.type
_entity_poly.pdbx_seq_one_letter_code
_entity_poly.pdbx_strand_id
1 'polypeptide(L)'
;AQDSSQLMLNCFQLLDDPDVKIKLRTQSLVYPALQSLDMDLPSYRENAHFPPLSRSFGVRILSEYFTTDKSLEKAMLFNQHVPVESSYLFQYVNWSSLLPEKFKKGQFYNSPTLGSSQLAKKYPGFLDVRASPLLADDRKLHRLPLTYVITCQYDVLRDDGLMYVSRVRNAGVRVTHNHVDDGFQGILSYHEFKIGHRTQNQYLNWLSENL
;
A
#
# COMPACT_ATOMS: atom_id res chain seq x y z
N ALA A 1 19.05 4.24 -15.77
CA ALA A 1 18.00 4.69 -14.85
C ALA A 1 16.70 4.24 -15.46
N GLN A 2 15.95 3.35 -14.82
CA GLN A 2 14.57 3.09 -15.25
C GLN A 2 13.84 4.42 -15.14
N ASP A 3 13.24 4.83 -16.25
CA ASP A 3 12.50 6.07 -16.32
C ASP A 3 11.33 5.97 -15.33
N SER A 4 11.35 6.81 -14.29
CA SER A 4 10.26 6.96 -13.32
C SER A 4 8.94 7.43 -13.97
N SER A 5 8.90 7.59 -15.29
CA SER A 5 7.69 7.79 -16.08
C SER A 5 6.83 6.51 -16.24
N GLN A 6 7.39 5.32 -16.00
CA GLN A 6 6.65 4.04 -15.99
C GLN A 6 6.22 3.58 -14.58
N LEU A 7 6.12 4.52 -13.63
CA LEU A 7 5.52 4.24 -12.35
C LEU A 7 4.04 3.89 -12.56
N MET A 8 3.64 2.66 -12.21
CA MET A 8 2.27 2.18 -11.98
C MET A 8 1.26 3.32 -12.01
N LEU A 9 0.46 3.40 -13.07
CA LEU A 9 -0.53 4.46 -13.25
C LEU A 9 -1.51 4.39 -12.08
N ASN A 10 -1.30 5.24 -11.09
CA ASN A 10 -2.19 5.31 -9.95
C ASN A 10 -3.37 6.23 -10.29
N CYS A 11 -4.48 6.05 -9.59
CA CYS A 11 -5.70 6.80 -9.86
C CYS A 11 -5.49 8.32 -9.82
N PHE A 12 -4.51 8.80 -9.04
CA PHE A 12 -4.21 10.22 -8.97
C PHE A 12 -3.62 10.77 -10.26
N GLN A 13 -2.74 10.03 -10.94
CA GLN A 13 -2.17 10.48 -12.22
C GLN A 13 -3.28 10.68 -13.24
N LEU A 14 -4.25 9.76 -13.31
CA LEU A 14 -5.42 9.89 -14.18
C LEU A 14 -6.32 11.08 -13.81
N LEU A 15 -6.45 11.39 -12.51
CA LEU A 15 -7.25 12.53 -12.06
C LEU A 15 -6.57 13.88 -12.31
N ASP A 16 -5.24 13.91 -12.36
CA ASP A 16 -4.43 15.11 -12.59
C ASP A 16 -4.11 15.34 -14.07
N ASP A 17 -4.33 14.34 -14.93
CA ASP A 17 -4.07 14.41 -16.36
C ASP A 17 -5.18 15.22 -17.08
N PRO A 18 -4.86 16.39 -17.66
CA PRO A 18 -5.85 17.22 -18.35
C PRO A 18 -6.39 16.59 -19.64
N ASP A 19 -5.68 15.62 -20.22
CA ASP A 19 -6.07 14.93 -21.45
C ASP A 19 -7.07 13.79 -21.18
N VAL A 20 -7.14 13.30 -19.94
CA VAL A 20 -8.14 12.33 -19.49
C VAL A 20 -9.50 13.02 -19.35
N LYS A 21 -10.35 12.90 -20.37
CA LYS A 21 -11.71 13.46 -20.38
C LYS A 21 -12.76 12.55 -19.72
N ILE A 22 -12.39 11.33 -19.36
CA ILE A 22 -13.30 10.37 -18.75
C ILE A 22 -13.39 10.57 -17.24
N LYS A 23 -14.61 10.51 -16.69
CA LYS A 23 -14.82 10.52 -15.25
C LYS A 23 -14.63 9.12 -14.70
N LEU A 24 -13.66 8.92 -13.81
CA LEU A 24 -13.45 7.65 -13.14
C LEU A 24 -14.67 7.32 -12.26
N ARG A 25 -15.26 6.13 -12.47
CA ARG A 25 -16.45 5.68 -11.73
C ARG A 25 -16.06 5.00 -10.42
N THR A 26 -15.04 4.15 -10.46
CA THR A 26 -14.55 3.39 -9.31
C THR A 26 -13.03 3.28 -9.32
N GLN A 27 -12.46 3.02 -8.14
CA GLN A 27 -11.09 2.55 -7.95
C GLN A 27 -11.19 1.20 -7.24
N SER A 28 -10.58 0.16 -7.78
CA SER A 28 -10.50 -1.13 -7.09
C SER A 28 -9.05 -1.53 -6.86
N LEU A 29 -8.72 -1.85 -5.62
CA LEU A 29 -7.38 -2.23 -5.19
C LEU A 29 -7.41 -3.62 -4.57
N VAL A 30 -6.54 -4.50 -5.06
CA VAL A 30 -6.45 -5.90 -4.64
C VAL A 30 -5.07 -6.13 -4.04
N TYR A 31 -5.02 -6.36 -2.73
CA TYR A 31 -3.80 -6.52 -1.92
C TYR A 31 -2.71 -5.47 -2.21
N PRO A 32 -3.05 -4.17 -2.09
CA PRO A 32 -2.21 -3.12 -2.64
C PRO A 32 -0.98 -2.84 -1.76
N ALA A 33 0.20 -2.77 -2.38
CA ALA A 33 1.36 -2.11 -1.78
C ALA A 33 1.19 -0.60 -1.97
N LEU A 34 1.17 0.17 -0.88
CA LEU A 34 0.74 1.57 -0.92
C LEU A 34 1.73 2.55 -0.30
N GLN A 35 2.74 2.05 0.39
CA GLN A 35 3.82 2.88 0.91
C GLN A 35 5.16 2.14 0.95
N SER A 36 6.24 2.92 0.85
CA SER A 36 7.61 2.42 0.97
C SER A 36 8.41 3.16 2.04
N LEU A 37 7.77 3.65 3.11
CA LEU A 37 8.41 4.42 4.18
C LEU A 37 8.64 3.60 5.46
N ASP A 38 7.62 2.87 5.91
CA ASP A 38 7.65 2.06 7.12
C ASP A 38 7.45 0.58 6.76
N MET A 39 8.56 -0.16 6.69
CA MET A 39 8.60 -1.58 6.33
C MET A 39 8.54 -2.49 7.57
N ASP A 40 8.03 -1.98 8.70
CA ASP A 40 7.97 -2.69 9.99
C ASP A 40 6.60 -2.55 10.68
N LEU A 41 5.52 -2.49 9.89
CA LEU A 41 4.14 -2.52 10.38
C LEU A 41 3.81 -3.86 11.08
N PRO A 42 2.76 -3.93 11.91
CA PRO A 42 2.32 -5.17 12.54
C PRO A 42 2.18 -6.35 11.57
N SER A 43 1.62 -6.15 10.37
CA SER A 43 1.49 -7.18 9.33
C SER A 43 2.84 -7.64 8.76
N TYR A 44 3.81 -6.75 8.59
CA TYR A 44 5.15 -7.12 8.14
C TYR A 44 5.86 -8.03 9.15
N ARG A 45 5.60 -7.84 10.45
CA ARG A 45 6.14 -8.68 11.54
C ARG A 45 5.39 -9.99 11.66
N GLU A 46 4.06 -9.95 11.72
CA GLU A 46 3.20 -11.13 11.88
C GLU A 46 3.35 -12.11 10.71
N ASN A 47 3.40 -11.58 9.49
CA ASN A 47 3.41 -12.37 8.26
C ASN A 47 4.81 -12.44 7.62
N ALA A 48 5.87 -12.14 8.39
CA ALA A 48 7.23 -11.99 7.87
C ALA A 48 7.73 -13.18 7.03
N HIS A 49 7.27 -14.38 7.35
CA HIS A 49 7.65 -15.64 6.71
C HIS A 49 6.49 -16.35 6.01
N PHE A 50 5.32 -15.72 5.90
CA PHE A 50 4.13 -16.35 5.33
C PHE A 50 4.19 -16.34 3.79
N PRO A 51 4.11 -17.50 3.11
CA PRO A 51 4.08 -17.55 1.65
C PRO A 51 2.69 -17.15 1.10
N PRO A 52 2.58 -16.59 -0.12
CA PRO A 52 3.64 -16.47 -1.12
C PRO A 52 4.53 -15.23 -0.99
N LEU A 53 4.18 -14.26 -0.15
CA LEU A 53 4.87 -12.98 -0.05
C LEU A 53 5.45 -12.77 1.36
N SER A 54 6.64 -13.32 1.60
CA SER A 54 7.40 -13.02 2.81
C SER A 54 7.80 -11.55 2.85
N ARG A 55 8.10 -11.01 4.04
CA ARG A 55 8.57 -9.62 4.20
C ARG A 55 9.82 -9.35 3.38
N SER A 56 10.80 -10.26 3.40
CA SER A 56 12.04 -10.06 2.65
C SER A 56 11.81 -10.06 1.14
N PHE A 57 10.92 -10.92 0.65
CA PHE A 57 10.59 -10.96 -0.77
C PHE A 57 9.79 -9.72 -1.20
N GLY A 58 8.83 -9.28 -0.39
CA GLY A 58 8.06 -8.05 -0.64
C GLY A 58 8.96 -6.81 -0.67
N VAL A 59 9.90 -6.67 0.27
CA VAL A 59 10.87 -5.56 0.27
C VAL A 59 11.75 -5.59 -0.98
N ARG A 60 12.21 -6.77 -1.41
CA ARG A 60 12.97 -6.91 -2.66
C ARG A 60 12.16 -6.40 -3.85
N ILE A 61 10.95 -6.91 -4.06
CA ILE A 61 10.06 -6.49 -5.18
C ILE A 61 9.84 -4.97 -5.15
N LEU A 62 9.52 -4.43 -3.98
CA LEU A 62 9.27 -3.00 -3.81
C LEU A 62 10.51 -2.16 -4.09
N SER A 63 11.70 -2.59 -3.65
CA SER A 63 12.94 -1.87 -3.93
C SER A 63 13.32 -1.90 -5.42
N GLU A 64 13.10 -3.04 -6.07
CA GLU A 64 13.39 -3.26 -7.50
C GLU A 64 12.49 -2.43 -8.42
N TYR A 65 11.34 -2.00 -7.93
CA TYR A 65 10.50 -1.01 -8.61
C TYR A 65 11.20 0.36 -8.77
N PHE A 66 12.15 0.71 -7.89
CA PHE A 66 12.89 1.97 -7.95
C PHE A 66 14.29 1.81 -8.53
N THR A 67 14.96 0.71 -8.22
CA THR A 67 16.36 0.48 -8.60
C THR A 67 16.78 -0.98 -8.37
N THR A 68 17.76 -1.45 -9.14
CA THR A 68 18.43 -2.75 -8.91
C THR A 68 19.54 -2.67 -7.85
N ASP A 69 19.82 -1.48 -7.31
CA ASP A 69 20.83 -1.26 -6.27
C ASP A 69 20.38 -1.83 -4.91
N LYS A 70 21.05 -2.91 -4.49
CA LYS A 70 20.78 -3.64 -3.26
C LYS A 70 21.01 -2.82 -1.98
N SER A 71 21.64 -1.64 -2.05
CA SER A 71 21.73 -0.74 -0.90
C SER A 71 20.36 -0.21 -0.47
N LEU A 72 19.45 0.06 -1.43
CA LEU A 72 18.09 0.49 -1.10
C LEU A 72 17.28 -0.65 -0.48
N GLU A 73 17.33 -1.85 -1.09
CA GLU A 73 16.70 -3.06 -0.54
C GLU A 73 17.14 -3.31 0.91
N LYS A 74 18.46 -3.29 1.16
CA LYS A 74 19.02 -3.50 2.49
C LYS A 74 18.53 -2.45 3.47
N ALA A 75 18.55 -1.17 3.10
CA ALA A 75 18.09 -0.09 3.97
C ALA A 75 16.58 -0.21 4.27
N MET A 76 15.75 -0.59 3.30
CA MET A 76 14.32 -0.88 3.49
C MET A 76 14.09 -2.09 4.40
N LEU A 77 14.88 -3.16 4.27
CA LEU A 77 14.80 -4.34 5.15
C LEU A 77 15.06 -4.00 6.61
N PHE A 78 15.96 -3.04 6.88
CA PHE A 78 16.26 -2.54 8.22
C PHE A 78 15.38 -1.34 8.64
N ASN A 79 14.44 -0.91 7.79
CA ASN A 79 13.58 0.25 8.02
C ASN A 79 14.39 1.54 8.33
N GLN A 80 15.46 1.76 7.56
CA GLN A 80 16.53 2.76 7.77
C GLN A 80 16.85 3.55 6.49
N HIS A 81 15.87 3.80 5.63
CA HIS A 81 16.07 4.39 4.29
C HIS A 81 15.48 5.79 4.12
N VAL A 82 14.55 6.21 4.98
CA VAL A 82 13.91 7.53 4.90
C VAL A 82 14.76 8.56 5.64
N PRO A 83 15.27 9.61 4.98
CA PRO A 83 16.17 10.57 5.62
C PRO A 83 15.39 11.60 6.46
N VAL A 84 16.10 12.32 7.34
CA VAL A 84 15.51 13.29 8.28
C VAL A 84 14.70 14.38 7.56
N GLU A 85 15.16 14.82 6.40
CA GLU A 85 14.51 15.87 5.60
C GLU A 85 13.14 15.43 5.07
N SER A 86 12.88 14.12 5.01
CA SER A 86 11.62 13.53 4.56
C SER A 86 10.81 12.90 5.70
N SER A 87 11.25 13.06 6.95
CA SER A 87 10.57 12.52 8.14
C SER A 87 9.15 13.05 8.33
N TYR A 88 8.84 14.23 7.78
CA TYR A 88 7.49 14.79 7.76
C TYR A 88 6.48 13.87 7.06
N LEU A 89 6.93 12.96 6.18
CA LEU A 89 6.04 12.02 5.49
C LEU A 89 5.52 10.91 6.43
N PHE A 90 6.17 10.65 7.57
CA PHE A 90 5.72 9.62 8.51
C PHE A 90 4.34 9.89 9.11
N GLN A 91 3.89 11.14 9.12
CA GLN A 91 2.52 11.48 9.53
C GLN A 91 1.46 10.74 8.70
N TYR A 92 1.76 10.45 7.43
CA TYR A 92 0.84 9.81 6.50
C TYR A 92 0.77 8.29 6.68
N VAL A 93 1.81 7.67 7.26
CA VAL A 93 1.94 6.22 7.46
C VAL A 93 1.96 5.84 8.94
N ASN A 94 1.48 6.72 9.82
CA ASN A 94 1.46 6.47 11.26
C ASN A 94 0.41 5.41 11.63
N TRP A 95 0.81 4.15 11.61
CA TRP A 95 -0.07 3.01 11.86
C TRP A 95 -0.71 3.00 13.25
N SER A 96 -0.09 3.67 14.25
CA SER A 96 -0.68 3.81 15.58
C SER A 96 -2.01 4.58 15.57
N SER A 97 -2.19 5.48 14.59
CA SER A 97 -3.41 6.27 14.42
C SER A 97 -4.32 5.72 13.33
N LEU A 98 -3.75 5.04 12.34
CA LEU A 98 -4.46 4.64 11.12
C LEU A 98 -4.98 3.20 11.15
N LEU A 99 -4.36 2.30 11.93
CA LEU A 99 -4.85 0.94 12.06
C LEU A 99 -5.99 0.83 13.08
N PRO A 100 -7.03 0.02 12.82
CA PRO A 100 -7.98 -0.38 13.84
C PRO A 100 -7.30 -1.15 14.98
N GLU A 101 -7.78 -0.99 16.22
CA GLU A 101 -7.18 -1.60 17.43
C GLU A 101 -6.94 -3.11 17.30
N LYS A 102 -7.87 -3.85 16.67
CA LYS A 102 -7.76 -5.30 16.49
C LYS A 102 -6.50 -5.72 15.70
N PHE A 103 -5.95 -4.85 14.86
CA PHE A 103 -4.77 -5.13 14.05
C PHE A 103 -3.46 -4.63 14.67
N LYS A 104 -3.53 -3.79 15.72
CA LYS A 104 -2.34 -3.37 16.47
C LYS A 104 -1.81 -4.47 17.38
N LYS A 105 -2.69 -5.36 17.86
CA LYS A 105 -2.37 -6.53 18.72
C LYS A 105 -1.43 -6.23 19.90
N GLY A 106 -1.59 -5.06 20.54
CA GLY A 106 -0.75 -4.64 21.66
C GLY A 106 0.70 -4.33 21.29
N GLN A 107 1.03 -4.25 20.00
CA GLN A 107 2.35 -3.83 19.54
C GLN A 107 2.53 -2.32 19.77
N PHE A 108 3.75 -1.93 20.12
CA PHE A 108 4.12 -0.53 20.30
C PHE A 108 4.58 0.07 18.97
N TYR A 109 4.09 1.28 18.70
CA TYR A 109 4.55 2.07 17.57
C TYR A 109 5.93 2.62 17.85
N ASN A 110 6.88 2.25 17.00
CA ASN A 110 8.20 2.85 16.92
C ASN A 110 8.28 3.54 15.57
N SER A 111 8.55 4.85 15.57
CA SER A 111 8.80 5.54 14.31
C SER A 111 10.01 4.92 13.60
N PRO A 112 10.00 4.85 12.25
CA PRO A 112 11.14 4.31 11.51
C PRO A 112 12.43 5.05 11.84
N THR A 113 13.54 4.31 11.78
CA THR A 113 14.86 4.90 12.04
C THR A 113 15.27 5.74 10.83
N LEU A 114 15.77 6.95 11.10
CA LEU A 114 16.17 7.86 10.03
C LEU A 114 17.38 7.29 9.26
N GLY A 115 17.25 7.30 7.94
CA GLY A 115 18.26 6.85 7.00
C GLY A 115 19.17 7.97 6.48
N SER A 116 20.08 7.60 5.59
CA SER A 116 20.99 8.54 4.93
C SER A 116 20.30 9.26 3.76
N SER A 117 20.51 10.57 3.64
CA SER A 117 20.04 11.37 2.50
C SER A 117 20.66 10.95 1.16
N GLN A 118 21.72 10.13 1.16
CA GLN A 118 22.34 9.62 -0.07
C GLN A 118 21.38 8.75 -0.90
N LEU A 119 20.63 7.85 -0.25
CA LEU A 119 19.70 6.96 -0.94
C LEU A 119 18.51 7.73 -1.51
N ALA A 120 17.94 8.67 -0.74
CA ALA A 120 16.86 9.53 -1.22
C ALA A 120 17.27 10.44 -2.38
N LYS A 121 18.50 10.97 -2.37
CA LYS A 121 19.05 11.75 -3.50
C LYS A 121 19.24 10.88 -4.75
N LYS A 122 19.69 9.64 -4.57
CA LYS A 122 19.96 8.71 -5.68
C LYS A 122 18.66 8.10 -6.24
N TYR A 123 17.69 7.84 -5.39
CA TYR A 123 16.45 7.13 -5.69
C TYR A 123 15.24 7.85 -5.06
N PRO A 124 14.89 9.07 -5.50
CA PRO A 124 13.80 9.83 -4.86
C PRO A 124 12.42 9.18 -5.03
N GLY A 125 12.26 8.22 -5.95
CA GLY A 125 10.99 7.58 -6.27
C GLY A 125 10.31 6.88 -5.08
N PHE A 126 11.07 6.34 -4.12
CA PHE A 126 10.46 5.68 -2.94
C PHE A 126 9.81 6.66 -1.95
N LEU A 127 9.99 7.97 -2.17
CA LEU A 127 9.32 9.04 -1.43
C LEU A 127 8.18 9.68 -2.25
N ASP A 128 7.96 9.23 -3.49
CA ASP A 128 7.02 9.84 -4.41
C ASP A 128 5.61 9.30 -4.20
N VAL A 129 4.62 10.19 -4.13
CA VAL A 129 3.19 9.85 -4.01
C VAL A 129 2.67 8.99 -5.17
N ARG A 130 3.32 9.05 -6.35
CA ARG A 130 2.99 8.20 -7.50
C ARG A 130 3.26 6.73 -7.21
N ALA A 131 4.36 6.44 -6.52
CA ALA A 131 4.76 5.10 -6.09
C ALA A 131 4.16 4.68 -4.75
N SER A 132 3.92 5.65 -3.87
CA SER A 132 3.35 5.45 -2.53
C SER A 132 2.05 6.26 -2.38
N PRO A 133 0.90 5.79 -2.91
CA PRO A 133 -0.38 6.50 -2.83
C PRO A 133 -0.82 6.87 -1.42
N LEU A 134 -0.34 6.15 -0.39
CA LEU A 134 -0.60 6.47 1.00
C LEU A 134 0.03 7.79 1.45
N LEU A 135 0.91 8.42 0.64
CA LEU A 135 1.50 9.73 0.92
C LEU A 135 0.67 10.90 0.37
N ALA A 136 -0.44 10.63 -0.33
CA ALA A 136 -1.31 11.69 -0.83
C ALA A 136 -1.91 12.50 0.32
N ASP A 137 -2.03 13.81 0.13
CA ASP A 137 -2.75 14.66 1.07
C ASP A 137 -4.27 14.42 0.99
N ASP A 138 -4.99 14.86 2.02
CA ASP A 138 -6.42 14.58 2.13
C ASP A 138 -7.25 15.25 1.02
N ARG A 139 -6.79 16.37 0.44
CA ARG A 139 -7.48 17.03 -0.69
C ARG A 139 -7.40 16.15 -1.94
N LYS A 140 -6.24 15.51 -2.15
CA LYS A 140 -6.00 14.57 -3.23
C LYS A 140 -6.77 13.26 -3.01
N LEU A 141 -6.82 12.75 -1.78
CA LEU A 141 -7.64 11.60 -1.42
C LEU A 141 -9.14 11.88 -1.62
N HIS A 142 -9.63 13.07 -1.27
CA HIS A 142 -11.03 13.45 -1.41
C HIS A 142 -11.55 13.37 -2.87
N ARG A 143 -10.64 13.52 -3.84
CA ARG A 143 -10.96 13.44 -5.27
C ARG A 143 -11.09 12.00 -5.79
N LEU A 144 -10.78 10.99 -4.97
CA LEU A 144 -10.88 9.60 -5.39
C LEU A 144 -12.34 9.21 -5.68
N PRO A 145 -12.58 8.36 -6.68
CA PRO A 145 -13.90 7.81 -6.95
C PRO A 145 -14.31 6.82 -5.84
N LEU A 146 -15.50 6.24 -5.99
CA LEU A 146 -15.94 5.14 -5.14
C LEU A 146 -14.85 4.06 -5.09
N THR A 147 -14.36 3.76 -3.89
CA THR A 147 -13.16 2.93 -3.73
C THR A 147 -13.51 1.57 -3.14
N TYR A 148 -12.96 0.51 -3.71
CA TYR A 148 -13.01 -0.86 -3.20
C TYR A 148 -11.60 -1.33 -2.87
N VAL A 149 -11.42 -1.91 -1.69
CA VAL A 149 -10.12 -2.45 -1.27
C VAL A 149 -10.28 -3.87 -0.75
N ILE A 150 -9.47 -4.79 -1.26
CA ILE A 150 -9.32 -6.14 -0.69
C ILE A 150 -8.00 -6.22 0.07
N THR A 151 -8.07 -6.74 1.30
CA THR A 151 -6.90 -7.08 2.11
C THR A 151 -7.03 -8.49 2.65
N CYS A 152 -5.92 -9.15 2.94
CA CYS A 152 -5.89 -10.50 3.50
C CYS A 152 -5.24 -10.49 4.89
N GLN A 153 -5.67 -11.41 5.76
CA GLN A 153 -5.11 -11.53 7.12
C GLN A 153 -3.64 -11.96 7.10
N TYR A 154 -3.30 -12.92 6.23
CA TYR A 154 -1.97 -13.50 6.05
C TYR A 154 -1.24 -12.89 4.86
N ASP A 155 -1.09 -11.57 4.91
CA ASP A 155 -0.41 -10.76 3.91
C ASP A 155 0.42 -9.67 4.60
N VAL A 156 1.66 -9.47 4.18
CA VAL A 156 2.52 -8.41 4.71
C VAL A 156 2.00 -7.01 4.34
N LEU A 157 1.27 -6.87 3.23
CA LEU A 157 0.67 -5.62 2.74
C LEU A 157 -0.71 -5.32 3.37
N ARG A 158 -1.18 -6.17 4.31
CA ARG A 158 -2.46 -5.98 4.99
C ARG A 158 -2.59 -4.58 5.57
N ASP A 159 -1.58 -4.14 6.31
CA ASP A 159 -1.66 -2.89 7.06
C ASP A 159 -1.53 -1.66 6.15
N ASP A 160 -0.82 -1.75 5.02
CA ASP A 160 -0.85 -0.73 3.96
C ASP A 160 -2.29 -0.47 3.49
N GLY A 161 -3.01 -1.54 3.14
CA GLY A 161 -4.40 -1.45 2.69
C GLY A 161 -5.33 -0.91 3.78
N LEU A 162 -5.17 -1.35 5.03
CA LEU A 162 -5.99 -0.88 6.16
C LEU A 162 -5.77 0.61 6.44
N MET A 163 -4.52 1.06 6.46
CA MET A 163 -4.20 2.48 6.66
C MET A 163 -4.78 3.33 5.53
N TYR A 164 -4.67 2.89 4.28
CA TYR A 164 -5.26 3.60 3.15
C TYR A 164 -6.77 3.68 3.24
N VAL A 165 -7.46 2.59 3.60
CA VAL A 165 -8.91 2.57 3.83
C VAL A 165 -9.30 3.61 4.89
N SER A 166 -8.58 3.67 6.01
CA SER A 166 -8.83 4.67 7.06
C SER A 166 -8.67 6.09 6.53
N ARG A 167 -7.56 6.38 5.83
CA ARG A 167 -7.30 7.72 5.28
C ARG A 167 -8.33 8.14 4.23
N VAL A 168 -8.66 7.28 3.29
CA VAL A 168 -9.63 7.56 2.22
C VAL A 168 -11.03 7.79 2.78
N ARG A 169 -11.45 7.00 3.79
CA ARG A 169 -12.71 7.25 4.52
C ARG A 169 -12.70 8.58 5.25
N ASN A 170 -11.61 8.91 5.95
CA ASN A 170 -11.47 10.18 6.67
C ASN A 170 -11.47 11.39 5.72
N ALA A 171 -10.99 11.22 4.49
CA ALA A 171 -11.08 12.22 3.43
C ALA A 171 -12.51 12.35 2.82
N GLY A 172 -13.50 11.61 3.32
CA GLY A 172 -14.90 11.71 2.90
C GLY A 172 -15.27 10.87 1.68
N VAL A 173 -14.39 9.97 1.23
CA VAL A 173 -14.67 9.08 0.10
C VAL A 173 -15.39 7.83 0.58
N ARG A 174 -16.39 7.38 -0.19
CA ARG A 174 -17.06 6.10 0.07
C ARG A 174 -16.10 4.95 -0.22
N VAL A 175 -15.86 4.12 0.80
CA VAL A 175 -14.97 2.96 0.70
C VAL A 175 -15.66 1.68 1.13
N THR A 176 -15.78 0.73 0.21
CA THR A 176 -16.07 -0.66 0.53
C THR A 176 -14.75 -1.38 0.76
N HIS A 177 -14.59 -1.98 1.94
CA HIS A 177 -13.38 -2.71 2.31
C HIS A 177 -13.74 -4.16 2.60
N ASN A 178 -13.18 -5.07 1.82
CA ASN A 178 -13.32 -6.52 2.01
C ASN A 178 -12.03 -7.05 2.65
N HIS A 179 -12.08 -7.31 3.95
CA HIS A 179 -10.98 -7.98 4.64
C HIS A 179 -11.25 -9.48 4.70
N VAL A 180 -10.33 -10.28 4.14
CA VAL A 180 -10.43 -11.73 4.10
C VAL A 180 -9.66 -12.32 5.28
N ASP A 181 -10.36 -12.60 6.39
CA ASP A 181 -9.79 -13.02 7.68
C ASP A 181 -9.00 -14.34 7.62
N ASP A 182 -9.32 -15.22 6.67
CA ASP A 182 -8.67 -16.52 6.45
C ASP A 182 -7.77 -16.53 5.20
N GLY A 183 -7.57 -15.36 4.58
CA GLY A 183 -6.91 -15.22 3.27
C GLY A 183 -5.45 -14.83 3.33
N PHE A 184 -4.74 -15.13 2.24
CA PHE A 184 -3.34 -14.76 2.02
C PHE A 184 -3.15 -14.05 0.68
N GLN A 185 -1.96 -13.45 0.50
CA GLN A 185 -1.62 -12.71 -0.72
C GLN A 185 -1.89 -13.53 -1.99
N GLY A 186 -2.72 -13.02 -2.89
CA GLY A 186 -3.01 -13.68 -4.17
C GLY A 186 -4.15 -14.70 -4.15
N ILE A 187 -4.90 -14.84 -3.04
CA ILE A 187 -5.97 -15.85 -2.89
C ILE A 187 -7.03 -15.82 -4.00
N LEU A 188 -7.23 -14.68 -4.66
CA LEU A 188 -8.14 -14.52 -5.81
C LEU A 188 -7.76 -15.37 -7.03
N SER A 189 -6.50 -15.80 -7.14
CA SER A 189 -6.01 -16.61 -8.25
C SER A 189 -6.17 -18.12 -8.00
N TYR A 190 -6.62 -18.52 -6.81
CA TYR A 190 -6.72 -19.92 -6.41
C TYR A 190 -8.19 -20.36 -6.32
N HIS A 191 -8.78 -20.64 -7.48
CA HIS A 191 -10.19 -21.00 -7.62
C HIS A 191 -10.54 -22.33 -6.95
N GLU A 192 -9.56 -23.21 -6.72
CA GLU A 192 -9.78 -24.49 -6.05
C GLU A 192 -10.07 -24.34 -4.55
N PHE A 193 -9.64 -23.23 -3.94
CA PHE A 193 -9.93 -22.96 -2.55
C PHE A 193 -11.30 -22.28 -2.39
N LYS A 194 -12.12 -22.79 -1.46
CA LYS A 194 -13.43 -22.19 -1.11
C LYS A 194 -13.33 -20.69 -0.81
N ILE A 195 -12.25 -20.28 -0.15
CA ILE A 195 -11.95 -18.89 0.17
C ILE A 195 -11.64 -18.06 -1.08
N GLY A 196 -10.90 -18.60 -2.05
CA GLY A 196 -10.62 -17.92 -3.32
C GLY A 196 -11.90 -17.70 -4.10
N HIS A 197 -12.71 -18.74 -4.25
CA HIS A 197 -14.03 -18.66 -4.90
C HIS A 197 -14.96 -17.65 -4.20
N ARG A 198 -15.06 -17.67 -2.85
CA ARG A 198 -15.86 -16.71 -2.08
C ARG A 198 -15.39 -15.27 -2.30
N THR A 199 -14.08 -15.03 -2.22
CA THR A 199 -13.49 -13.70 -2.38
C THR A 199 -13.71 -13.17 -3.80
N GLN A 200 -13.55 -14.03 -4.81
CA GLN A 200 -13.79 -13.68 -6.20
C GLN A 200 -15.25 -13.31 -6.45
N ASN A 201 -16.20 -14.10 -5.95
CA ASN A 201 -17.62 -13.81 -6.12
C ASN A 201 -18.02 -12.50 -5.42
N GLN A 202 -17.51 -12.25 -4.21
CA GLN A 202 -17.73 -10.96 -3.54
C GLN A 202 -17.17 -9.79 -4.35
N TYR A 203 -15.99 -9.95 -4.93
CA TYR A 203 -15.38 -8.93 -5.77
C TYR A 203 -16.18 -8.68 -7.06
N LEU A 204 -16.56 -9.74 -7.77
CA LEU A 204 -17.34 -9.66 -9.01
C LEU A 204 -18.75 -9.09 -8.76
N ASN A 205 -19.41 -9.47 -7.67
CA ASN A 205 -20.70 -8.90 -7.28
C ASN A 205 -20.58 -7.40 -6.98
N TRP A 206 -19.52 -6.98 -6.28
CA TRP A 206 -19.29 -5.55 -6.07
C TRP A 206 -19.07 -4.81 -7.39
N LEU A 207 -18.29 -5.37 -8.31
CA LEU A 207 -18.10 -4.78 -9.63
C LEU A 207 -19.40 -4.67 -10.41
N SER A 208 -20.25 -5.72 -10.42
CA SER A 208 -21.50 -5.70 -11.17
C SER A 208 -22.51 -4.67 -10.64
N GLU A 209 -22.48 -4.39 -9.33
CA GLU A 209 -23.32 -3.35 -8.71
C GLU A 209 -22.81 -1.92 -8.96
N ASN A 210 -21.50 -1.75 -9.20
CA ASN A 210 -20.85 -0.44 -9.16
C ASN A 210 -20.23 0.03 -10.48
N LEU A 211 -20.12 -0.83 -11.50
CA LEU A 211 -19.71 -0.49 -12.88
C LEU A 211 -20.89 -0.21 -13.81
#